data_AF-F2RLS1-F1
#
_entry.id   AF-F2RLS1-F1
#
_cell.length_a   1.000
_cell.length_b   1.000
_cell.length_c   1.000
_cell.angle_alpha   90.00
_cell.angle_beta   90.00
_cell.angle_gamma   90.00
#
_symmetry.space_group_name_H-M   'P 1'
#
loop_
_entity.id
_entity.type
_entity.pdbx_description
1 polymer ?
#
loop_
_entity_poly.entity_id
_entity_poly.type
_entity_poly.pdbx_seq_one_letter_code
_entity_poly.pdbx_strand_id
1 'polypeptide(L)'
;MARTGWNRVFTRLALLACLWALVVGMTASVAVARPDPAPGPRDDHYGVSRYFSGPEGLAISTEPCDPAGPSATDGIMADQLNPQLQARMAGYLTAYKMSCARMVTQAVKDRGLNPRAAAIAIATIIVETNINNYSEAVDYTSIGLFQQQDWWGSKAQRLDPVYATNAFLNAMEQQFPGGSWNDEAIGDVCWQVQRPREDLNYKYGLEAGDAVIIANALWSGTSKGPKHPYAAGRVVSGRSADGRLEAFAAGADGVYHSWQNEVNGGWSPWRFAGGPRNAQLAVASNADGRLELFALSDSTLDHMWQTGPSAGWSGWQTFGTGGYRLAAGNNADGRIEVFASNSSGVFHRWQTAPSGGWAGWVGSPGGPANARLAMENAPDGRLEVFALSDSTFGHLYQKAVNGDWSSWEHFGEGGKAVTASYNQDGRLEVFASNAGGVFHRWQTSPTSWSEWTGTGGLPDAELVTSRSVDGRVEVFAINGSAASHAWQTGPNAAFSAWENFGTGGTAIGTGNNADGRIEVFGTSSAGVYHRWQTGFASWSEWGWLNGPGPAVG
;
A
#
# COMPACT_ATOMS: atom_id res chain seq x y z
N MET A 1 -44.21 74.90 5.29
CA MET A 1 -44.06 75.26 3.86
C MET A 1 -43.23 74.16 3.20
N ALA A 2 -43.88 73.21 2.51
CA ALA A 2 -43.84 73.04 1.05
C ALA A 2 -42.41 72.75 0.51
N ARG A 3 -42.09 71.47 0.18
CA ARG A 3 -42.03 70.86 -1.19
C ARG A 3 -40.89 71.47 -2.05
N THR A 4 -40.02 70.78 -2.77
CA THR A 4 -40.01 69.45 -3.44
C THR A 4 -38.64 69.25 -4.13
N GLY A 5 -38.23 68.01 -4.42
CA GLY A 5 -37.18 67.74 -5.42
C GLY A 5 -36.60 66.32 -5.41
N TRP A 6 -37.25 65.39 -6.11
CA TRP A 6 -36.74 64.04 -6.43
C TRP A 6 -35.65 64.07 -7.51
N ASN A 7 -34.67 63.16 -7.44
CA ASN A 7 -34.26 62.30 -8.57
C ASN A 7 -33.34 61.13 -8.15
N ARG A 8 -33.87 59.91 -8.35
CA ARG A 8 -33.29 58.64 -8.88
C ARG A 8 -31.83 58.30 -8.59
N VAL A 9 -31.57 57.24 -7.80
CA VAL A 9 -31.26 55.84 -8.22
C VAL A 9 -30.02 55.71 -9.10
N PHE A 10 -28.92 55.17 -8.55
CA PHE A 10 -28.24 53.94 -9.00
C PHE A 10 -26.95 53.72 -8.19
N THR A 11 -26.98 52.78 -7.25
CA THR A 11 -25.83 52.15 -6.64
C THR A 11 -25.13 51.28 -7.69
N ARG A 12 -23.83 51.46 -7.93
CA ARG A 12 -22.99 50.51 -8.67
C ARG A 12 -21.66 50.28 -7.96
N LEU A 13 -21.57 49.07 -7.42
CA LEU A 13 -20.45 48.12 -7.49
C LEU A 13 -19.08 48.59 -6.98
N ALA A 14 -18.83 48.35 -5.69
CA ALA A 14 -17.50 47.99 -5.22
C ALA A 14 -17.29 46.49 -5.46
N LEU A 15 -16.36 46.15 -6.35
CA LEU A 15 -15.88 44.79 -6.60
C LEU A 15 -15.10 44.30 -5.36
N LEU A 16 -15.75 43.48 -4.55
CA LEU A 16 -15.09 42.56 -3.61
C LEU A 16 -14.64 41.33 -4.41
N ALA A 17 -13.34 41.24 -4.67
CA ALA A 17 -12.73 40.01 -5.15
C ALA A 17 -12.61 39.02 -3.98
N CYS A 18 -13.70 38.33 -3.66
CA CYS A 18 -13.65 37.11 -2.86
C CYS A 18 -13.11 36.00 -3.77
N LEU A 19 -11.81 35.73 -3.68
CA LEU A 19 -11.21 34.49 -4.17
C LEU A 19 -11.80 33.33 -3.34
N TRP A 20 -12.83 32.69 -3.89
CA TRP A 20 -13.21 31.34 -3.50
C TRP A 20 -12.13 30.40 -4.04
N ALA A 21 -11.13 30.10 -3.22
CA ALA A 21 -10.32 28.92 -3.42
C ALA A 21 -11.20 27.72 -3.09
N LEU A 22 -11.81 27.13 -4.13
CA LEU A 22 -12.50 25.85 -4.06
C LEU A 22 -11.41 24.80 -3.86
N VAL A 23 -11.05 24.54 -2.60
CA VAL A 23 -10.30 23.35 -2.22
C VAL A 23 -11.26 22.19 -2.45
N VAL A 24 -11.17 21.58 -3.64
CA VAL A 24 -11.67 20.22 -3.83
C VAL A 24 -10.76 19.35 -2.98
N GLY A 25 -11.16 19.13 -1.72
CA GLY A 25 -10.57 18.11 -0.90
C GLY A 25 -10.85 16.78 -1.59
N MET A 26 -9.85 16.22 -2.27
CA MET A 26 -9.84 14.80 -2.60
C MET A 26 -9.71 14.07 -1.26
N THR A 27 -10.84 13.85 -0.58
CA THR A 27 -10.90 12.83 0.45
C THR A 27 -10.55 11.51 -0.24
N ALA A 28 -9.56 10.79 0.30
CA ALA A 28 -9.28 9.42 -0.09
C ALA A 28 -10.57 8.62 0.07
N SER A 29 -11.30 8.47 -1.04
CA SER A 29 -12.64 7.90 -1.04
C SER A 29 -12.46 6.40 -1.14
N VAL A 30 -12.45 5.73 0.02
CA VAL A 30 -12.67 4.28 0.08
C VAL A 30 -14.04 4.02 -0.56
N ALA A 31 -14.13 3.09 -1.50
CA ALA A 31 -15.42 2.75 -2.08
C ALA A 31 -16.31 2.13 -0.98
N VAL A 32 -17.47 2.73 -0.71
CA VAL A 32 -18.46 2.22 0.25
C VAL A 32 -19.73 1.88 -0.51
N ALA A 33 -20.20 0.63 -0.37
CA ALA A 33 -21.53 0.24 -0.82
C ALA A 33 -22.56 0.69 0.23
N ARG A 34 -23.62 1.41 -0.19
CA ARG A 34 -24.81 1.57 0.66
C ARG A 34 -25.59 0.24 0.60
N PRO A 35 -26.21 -0.22 1.71
CA PRO A 35 -27.01 -1.43 1.68
C PRO A 35 -28.28 -1.20 0.86
N ASP A 36 -28.43 -1.99 -0.21
CA ASP A 36 -29.67 -2.06 -0.99
C ASP A 36 -30.74 -2.85 -0.20
N PRO A 37 -32.03 -2.57 -0.40
CA PRO A 37 -33.11 -3.33 0.21
C PRO A 37 -33.04 -4.81 -0.19
N ALA A 38 -33.21 -5.69 0.80
CA ALA A 38 -33.12 -7.14 0.62
C ALA A 38 -34.11 -7.65 -0.45
N PRO A 39 -33.68 -8.55 -1.35
CA PRO A 39 -34.57 -9.11 -2.37
C PRO A 39 -35.62 -10.05 -1.73
N GLY A 40 -36.79 -10.09 -2.36
CA GLY A 40 -37.83 -11.09 -2.12
C GLY A 40 -37.38 -12.51 -2.47
N PRO A 41 -38.26 -13.52 -2.30
CA PRO A 41 -37.88 -14.93 -2.37
C PRO A 41 -37.15 -15.27 -3.66
N ARG A 42 -36.09 -16.09 -3.52
CA ARG A 42 -35.28 -16.61 -4.61
C ARG A 42 -36.16 -17.24 -5.69
N ASP A 43 -36.18 -16.60 -6.86
CA ASP A 43 -36.44 -17.26 -8.13
C ASP A 43 -35.16 -17.17 -8.97
N ASP A 44 -34.47 -18.30 -9.07
CA ASP A 44 -33.21 -18.55 -9.75
C ASP A 44 -33.38 -18.64 -11.28
N HIS A 45 -34.23 -17.78 -11.84
CA HIS A 45 -34.48 -17.75 -13.28
C HIS A 45 -34.32 -16.33 -13.83
N TYR A 46 -33.57 -16.26 -14.93
CA TYR A 46 -33.44 -15.12 -15.85
C TYR A 46 -32.29 -14.14 -15.57
N GLY A 47 -31.12 -14.50 -16.11
CA GLY A 47 -30.32 -13.61 -16.97
C GLY A 47 -29.19 -14.43 -17.55
N VAL A 48 -29.12 -14.51 -18.89
CA VAL A 48 -28.10 -15.11 -19.80
C VAL A 48 -27.50 -16.49 -19.47
N SER A 49 -27.73 -17.05 -18.28
CA SER A 49 -27.16 -18.29 -17.73
C SER A 49 -27.71 -19.57 -18.40
N ARG A 50 -28.81 -19.48 -19.16
CA ARG A 50 -29.35 -20.65 -19.89
C ARG A 50 -28.45 -21.15 -21.03
N TYR A 51 -27.40 -20.42 -21.42
CA TYR A 51 -26.40 -20.95 -22.36
C TYR A 51 -25.21 -21.65 -21.68
N PHE A 52 -25.02 -21.52 -20.36
CA PHE A 52 -23.74 -21.86 -19.72
C PHE A 52 -23.82 -22.84 -18.54
N SER A 53 -24.95 -23.52 -18.36
CA SER A 53 -25.13 -24.49 -17.27
C SER A 53 -25.80 -25.78 -17.78
N GLY A 54 -25.07 -26.52 -18.61
CA GLY A 54 -25.38 -27.90 -18.97
C GLY A 54 -24.16 -28.82 -18.72
N PRO A 55 -24.34 -30.13 -18.44
CA PRO A 55 -23.23 -31.03 -18.09
C PRO A 55 -22.20 -31.28 -19.20
N GLU A 56 -22.46 -30.77 -20.42
CA GLU A 56 -21.58 -30.85 -21.60
C GLU A 56 -21.45 -29.49 -22.34
N GLY A 57 -21.58 -28.35 -21.65
CA GLY A 57 -21.59 -27.02 -22.28
C GLY A 57 -20.22 -26.56 -22.79
N LEU A 58 -20.10 -26.29 -24.10
CA LEU A 58 -18.93 -25.68 -24.75
C LEU A 58 -18.50 -24.42 -23.98
N ALA A 59 -17.29 -24.42 -23.40
CA ALA A 59 -16.72 -23.24 -22.76
C ALA A 59 -16.53 -22.15 -23.82
N ILE A 60 -17.14 -20.98 -23.62
CA ILE A 60 -16.93 -19.82 -24.51
C ILE A 60 -15.43 -19.50 -24.48
N SER A 61 -14.81 -19.44 -25.66
CA SER A 61 -13.39 -19.12 -25.76
C SER A 61 -13.11 -17.75 -25.16
N THR A 62 -12.05 -17.63 -24.36
CA THR A 62 -11.62 -16.38 -23.72
C THR A 62 -10.28 -15.88 -24.26
N GLU A 63 -10.09 -14.56 -24.32
CA GLU A 63 -8.77 -13.95 -24.55
C GLU A 63 -8.07 -13.60 -23.23
N PRO A 64 -6.73 -13.59 -23.17
CA PRO A 64 -6.00 -13.00 -22.06
C PRO A 64 -6.37 -11.52 -21.88
N CYS A 65 -6.58 -11.10 -20.63
CA CYS A 65 -6.79 -9.68 -20.33
C CYS A 65 -5.46 -8.90 -20.27
N ASP A 66 -4.46 -9.50 -19.63
CA ASP A 66 -3.09 -9.06 -19.68
C ASP A 66 -2.38 -9.85 -20.79
N PRO A 67 -1.69 -9.21 -21.76
CA PRO A 67 -0.88 -9.92 -22.75
C PRO A 67 0.18 -10.85 -22.14
N ALA A 68 0.64 -10.58 -20.92
CA ALA A 68 1.55 -11.44 -20.16
C ALA A 68 0.84 -12.60 -19.44
N GLY A 69 -0.49 -12.63 -19.46
CA GLY A 69 -1.31 -13.60 -18.75
C GLY A 69 -1.41 -13.33 -17.24
N PRO A 70 -2.05 -14.24 -16.49
CA PRO A 70 -2.18 -14.12 -15.04
C PRO A 70 -0.82 -14.25 -14.35
N SER A 71 -0.56 -13.36 -13.40
CA SER A 71 0.63 -13.42 -12.54
C SER A 71 0.40 -14.29 -11.31
N ALA A 72 1.47 -14.69 -10.63
CA ALA A 72 1.37 -15.35 -9.31
C ALA A 72 0.66 -14.45 -8.28
N THR A 73 0.89 -13.14 -8.34
CA THR A 73 0.19 -12.12 -7.54
C THR A 73 -1.31 -12.18 -7.73
N ASP A 74 -1.78 -12.35 -8.98
CA ASP A 74 -3.20 -12.47 -9.28
C ASP A 74 -3.81 -13.72 -8.64
N GLY A 75 -3.08 -14.84 -8.61
CA GLY A 75 -3.51 -16.07 -7.95
C GLY A 75 -3.62 -15.93 -6.44
N ILE A 76 -2.60 -15.36 -5.78
CA ILE A 76 -2.60 -15.15 -4.33
C ILE A 76 -3.67 -14.14 -3.91
N MET A 77 -3.84 -13.06 -4.66
CA MET A 77 -4.95 -12.12 -4.41
C MET A 77 -6.30 -12.83 -4.55
N ALA A 78 -6.47 -13.68 -5.56
CA ALA A 78 -7.70 -14.46 -5.69
C ALA A 78 -7.94 -15.35 -4.46
N ASP A 79 -6.93 -16.09 -4.01
CA ASP A 79 -7.01 -16.97 -2.84
C ASP A 79 -7.28 -16.20 -1.53
N GLN A 80 -6.71 -15.01 -1.37
CA GLN A 80 -6.90 -14.17 -0.19
C GLN A 80 -8.27 -13.47 -0.18
N LEU A 81 -8.80 -13.12 -1.35
CA LEU A 81 -10.09 -12.43 -1.47
C LEU A 81 -11.26 -13.40 -1.46
N ASN A 82 -11.14 -14.59 -2.07
CA ASN A 82 -12.22 -15.59 -2.17
C ASN A 82 -13.00 -15.83 -0.86
N PRO A 83 -12.35 -15.97 0.33
CA PRO A 83 -13.06 -16.16 1.60
C PRO A 83 -13.83 -14.93 2.11
N GLN A 84 -13.51 -13.74 1.58
CA GLN A 84 -14.12 -12.46 1.99
C GLN A 84 -15.35 -12.12 1.16
N LEU A 85 -15.38 -12.59 -0.10
CA LEU A 85 -16.47 -12.38 -1.04
C LEU A 85 -17.72 -13.15 -0.59
N GLN A 86 -18.90 -12.57 -0.85
CA GLN A 86 -20.20 -13.10 -0.42
C GLN A 86 -21.16 -13.35 -1.57
N ALA A 87 -20.87 -12.84 -2.77
CA ALA A 87 -21.71 -12.95 -3.95
C ALA A 87 -21.11 -13.92 -4.96
N ARG A 88 -21.27 -13.67 -6.27
CA ARG A 88 -20.99 -14.67 -7.31
C ARG A 88 -19.51 -15.03 -7.42
N MET A 89 -18.61 -14.13 -7.03
CA MET A 89 -17.17 -14.38 -7.10
C MET A 89 -16.62 -15.14 -5.89
N ALA A 90 -17.41 -15.35 -4.83
CA ALA A 90 -17.00 -16.12 -3.66
C ALA A 90 -16.62 -17.57 -4.03
N GLY A 91 -15.34 -17.91 -3.87
CA GLY A 91 -14.77 -19.22 -4.25
C GLY A 91 -14.58 -19.42 -5.76
N TYR A 92 -14.92 -18.43 -6.59
CA TYR A 92 -14.84 -18.49 -8.05
C TYR A 92 -13.90 -17.44 -8.66
N LEU A 93 -13.25 -16.62 -7.82
CA LEU A 93 -12.20 -15.72 -8.24
C LEU A 93 -10.95 -16.55 -8.52
N THR A 94 -10.40 -16.44 -9.73
CA THR A 94 -9.20 -17.17 -10.15
C THR A 94 -8.09 -16.18 -10.51
N ALA A 95 -6.85 -16.64 -10.63
CA ALA A 95 -5.74 -15.81 -11.11
C ALA A 95 -6.09 -15.12 -12.44
N TYR A 96 -6.76 -15.83 -13.36
CA TYR A 96 -7.22 -15.25 -14.62
C TYR A 96 -8.21 -14.10 -14.41
N LYS A 97 -9.25 -14.30 -13.62
CA LYS A 97 -10.24 -13.24 -13.31
C LYS A 97 -9.60 -12.07 -12.59
N MET A 98 -8.64 -12.32 -11.70
CA MET A 98 -7.88 -11.26 -11.04
C MET A 98 -7.02 -10.47 -12.03
N SER A 99 -6.38 -11.11 -13.00
CA SER A 99 -5.64 -10.41 -14.06
C SER A 99 -6.56 -9.49 -14.87
N CYS A 100 -7.79 -9.91 -15.14
CA CYS A 100 -8.78 -9.10 -15.81
C CYS A 100 -9.24 -7.91 -14.97
N ALA A 101 -9.61 -8.13 -13.70
CA ALA A 101 -9.97 -7.07 -12.78
C ALA A 101 -8.81 -6.07 -12.56
N ARG A 102 -7.56 -6.55 -12.56
CA ARG A 102 -6.35 -5.73 -12.48
C ARG A 102 -6.22 -4.81 -13.69
N MET A 103 -6.39 -5.32 -14.91
CA MET A 103 -6.35 -4.50 -16.13
C MET A 103 -7.45 -3.43 -16.16
N VAL A 104 -8.67 -3.79 -15.71
CA VAL A 104 -9.77 -2.82 -15.55
C VAL A 104 -9.40 -1.74 -14.53
N THR A 105 -8.88 -2.14 -13.37
CA THR A 105 -8.47 -1.20 -12.32
C THR A 105 -7.34 -0.28 -12.78
N GLN A 106 -6.36 -0.80 -13.52
CA GLN A 106 -5.26 -0.01 -14.08
C GLN A 106 -5.75 1.02 -15.09
N ALA A 107 -6.68 0.66 -15.97
CA ALA A 107 -7.28 1.61 -16.92
C ALA A 107 -8.04 2.75 -16.21
N VAL A 108 -8.73 2.45 -15.10
CA VAL A 108 -9.39 3.48 -14.26
C VAL A 108 -8.36 4.44 -13.65
N LYS A 109 -7.24 3.91 -13.15
CA LYS A 109 -6.13 4.71 -12.60
C LYS A 109 -5.47 5.60 -13.65
N ASP A 110 -5.21 5.06 -14.83
CA ASP A 110 -4.57 5.80 -15.93
C ASP A 110 -5.45 6.96 -16.42
N ARG A 111 -6.76 6.88 -16.19
CA ARG A 111 -7.74 7.94 -16.45
C ARG A 111 -7.83 8.99 -15.33
N GLY A 112 -7.15 8.79 -14.20
CA GLY A 112 -7.19 9.70 -13.04
C GLY A 112 -8.49 9.62 -12.25
N LEU A 113 -9.26 8.54 -12.39
CA LEU A 113 -10.47 8.30 -11.60
C LEU A 113 -10.12 7.64 -10.25
N ASN A 114 -11.12 7.43 -9.39
CA ASN A 114 -10.93 6.96 -8.01
C ASN A 114 -11.29 5.45 -7.84
N PRO A 115 -11.05 4.84 -6.67
CA PRO A 115 -11.34 3.42 -6.43
C PRO A 115 -12.81 3.04 -6.67
N ARG A 116 -13.75 3.97 -6.45
CA ARG A 116 -15.17 3.72 -6.67
C ARG A 116 -15.49 3.51 -8.15
N ALA A 117 -14.84 4.22 -9.07
CA ALA A 117 -14.97 3.96 -10.50
C ALA A 117 -14.48 2.55 -10.87
N ALA A 118 -13.41 2.06 -10.23
CA ALA A 118 -12.95 0.69 -10.41
C ALA A 118 -13.96 -0.34 -9.87
N ALA A 119 -14.55 -0.08 -8.70
CA ALA A 119 -15.61 -0.93 -8.15
C ALA A 119 -16.84 -0.99 -9.08
N ILE A 120 -17.24 0.13 -9.69
CA ILE A 120 -18.34 0.18 -10.67
C ILE A 120 -18.01 -0.67 -11.91
N ALA A 121 -16.81 -0.50 -12.47
CA ALA A 121 -16.38 -1.29 -13.62
C ALA A 121 -16.26 -2.79 -13.29
N ILE A 122 -15.75 -3.14 -12.11
CA ILE A 122 -15.63 -4.53 -11.66
C ILE A 122 -17.02 -5.15 -11.42
N ALA A 123 -17.96 -4.44 -10.77
CA ALA A 123 -19.33 -4.92 -10.58
C ALA A 123 -19.99 -5.22 -11.92
N THR A 124 -19.75 -4.37 -12.93
CA THR A 124 -20.23 -4.58 -14.29
C THR A 124 -19.70 -5.89 -14.87
N ILE A 125 -18.38 -6.09 -14.92
CA ILE A 125 -17.79 -7.29 -15.54
C ILE A 125 -18.08 -8.58 -14.75
N ILE A 126 -18.37 -8.51 -13.44
CA ILE A 126 -18.86 -9.66 -12.68
C ILE A 126 -20.23 -10.09 -13.23
N VAL A 127 -21.17 -9.15 -13.41
CA VAL A 127 -22.51 -9.45 -13.88
C VAL A 127 -22.51 -9.93 -15.33
N GLU A 128 -21.79 -9.22 -16.21
CA GLU A 128 -21.79 -9.47 -17.65
C GLU A 128 -21.10 -10.78 -18.03
N THR A 129 -19.96 -11.06 -17.39
CA THR A 129 -19.08 -12.12 -17.88
C THR A 129 -18.49 -13.02 -16.80
N ASN A 130 -18.87 -12.83 -15.53
CA ASN A 130 -18.15 -13.46 -14.41
C ASN A 130 -16.64 -13.16 -14.45
N ILE A 131 -16.28 -11.96 -14.93
CA ILE A 131 -14.91 -11.49 -15.15
C ILE A 131 -14.15 -12.31 -16.23
N ASN A 132 -14.83 -12.72 -17.29
CA ASN A 132 -14.21 -13.43 -18.42
C ASN A 132 -14.19 -12.57 -19.69
N ASN A 133 -13.03 -12.42 -20.32
CA ASN A 133 -12.91 -11.71 -21.59
C ASN A 133 -13.32 -12.63 -22.76
N TYR A 134 -14.62 -12.81 -22.99
CA TYR A 134 -15.14 -13.72 -24.02
C TYR A 134 -14.77 -13.26 -25.44
N SER A 135 -14.06 -14.10 -26.18
CA SER A 135 -13.56 -13.87 -27.55
C SER A 135 -14.61 -14.13 -28.65
N GLU A 136 -15.70 -14.79 -28.25
CA GLU A 136 -16.79 -15.24 -29.09
C GLU A 136 -18.10 -14.60 -28.65
N ALA A 137 -18.90 -14.19 -29.64
CA ALA A 137 -20.21 -13.62 -29.37
C ALA A 137 -21.22 -14.74 -29.13
N VAL A 138 -21.88 -14.68 -27.97
CA VAL A 138 -22.91 -15.64 -27.56
C VAL A 138 -24.30 -15.02 -27.51
N ASP A 139 -24.39 -13.69 -27.59
CA ASP A 139 -25.61 -12.92 -27.73
C ASP A 139 -25.35 -11.74 -28.69
N TYR A 140 -26.01 -11.74 -29.85
CA TYR A 140 -25.77 -10.80 -30.95
C TYR A 140 -24.28 -10.63 -31.32
N THR A 141 -23.74 -9.41 -31.18
CA THR A 141 -22.34 -9.07 -31.45
C THR A 141 -21.55 -8.89 -30.16
N SER A 142 -22.14 -9.12 -28.99
CA SER A 142 -21.56 -8.84 -27.67
C SER A 142 -20.36 -9.74 -27.38
N ILE A 143 -19.21 -9.13 -27.06
CA ILE A 143 -17.97 -9.81 -26.68
C ILE A 143 -17.23 -9.03 -25.59
N GLY A 144 -16.18 -9.64 -25.07
CA GLY A 144 -15.26 -9.02 -24.12
C GLY A 144 -15.86 -8.87 -22.72
N LEU A 145 -15.05 -8.31 -21.82
CA LEU A 145 -15.34 -8.21 -20.37
C LEU A 145 -16.69 -7.57 -20.04
N PHE A 146 -17.11 -6.57 -20.84
CA PHE A 146 -18.31 -5.78 -20.62
C PHE A 146 -19.49 -6.20 -21.53
N GLN A 147 -19.36 -7.29 -22.30
CA GLN A 147 -20.35 -7.71 -23.30
C GLN A 147 -20.77 -6.57 -24.26
N GLN A 148 -19.79 -5.78 -24.72
CA GLN A 148 -20.02 -4.64 -25.58
C GLN A 148 -20.37 -5.09 -27.00
N GLN A 149 -21.40 -4.49 -27.61
CA GLN A 149 -21.76 -4.68 -29.03
C GLN A 149 -20.84 -3.89 -29.97
N ASP A 150 -20.89 -4.19 -31.27
CA ASP A 150 -20.04 -3.61 -32.32
C ASP A 150 -20.08 -2.08 -32.44
N TRP A 151 -21.16 -1.42 -32.02
CA TRP A 151 -21.21 0.04 -31.95
C TRP A 151 -20.30 0.67 -30.87
N TRP A 152 -19.80 -0.11 -29.91
CA TRP A 152 -18.79 0.36 -28.94
C TRP A 152 -17.36 0.34 -29.51
N GLY A 153 -17.12 -0.39 -30.60
CA GLY A 153 -15.82 -0.50 -31.24
C GLY A 153 -15.62 -1.77 -32.06
N SER A 154 -14.49 -1.84 -32.75
CA SER A 154 -14.09 -3.04 -33.50
C SER A 154 -13.92 -4.27 -32.58
N LYS A 155 -13.89 -5.48 -33.17
CA LYS A 155 -13.66 -6.73 -32.40
C LYS A 155 -12.37 -6.65 -31.56
N ALA A 156 -11.27 -6.20 -32.14
CA ALA A 156 -9.99 -6.09 -31.44
C ALA A 156 -10.07 -5.09 -30.26
N GLN A 157 -10.72 -3.96 -30.47
CA GLN A 157 -10.92 -2.95 -29.42
C GLN A 157 -11.77 -3.47 -28.25
N ARG A 158 -12.84 -4.22 -28.52
CA ARG A 158 -13.72 -4.76 -27.46
C ARG A 158 -13.11 -5.93 -26.69
N LEU A 159 -12.10 -6.59 -27.26
CA LEU A 159 -11.31 -7.63 -26.58
C LEU A 159 -10.10 -7.08 -25.83
N ASP A 160 -9.68 -5.85 -26.10
CA ASP A 160 -8.66 -5.13 -25.33
C ASP A 160 -9.30 -4.56 -24.05
N PRO A 161 -8.93 -5.05 -22.85
CA PRO A 161 -9.52 -4.57 -21.60
C PRO A 161 -9.32 -3.07 -21.38
N VAL A 162 -8.19 -2.49 -21.81
CA VAL A 162 -7.91 -1.07 -21.60
C VAL A 162 -8.87 -0.23 -22.43
N TYR A 163 -9.08 -0.59 -23.70
CA TYR A 163 -10.05 0.09 -24.54
C TYR A 163 -11.47 -0.12 -24.01
N ALA A 164 -11.87 -1.36 -23.75
CA ALA A 164 -13.23 -1.71 -23.34
C ALA A 164 -13.63 -1.01 -22.04
N THR A 165 -12.73 -0.96 -21.05
CA THR A 165 -12.93 -0.20 -19.81
C THR A 165 -13.05 1.29 -20.09
N ASN A 166 -12.20 1.88 -20.93
CA ASN A 166 -12.31 3.30 -21.25
C ASN A 166 -13.59 3.66 -22.00
N ALA A 167 -14.08 2.77 -22.85
CA ALA A 167 -15.36 2.93 -23.52
C ALA A 167 -16.52 2.92 -22.50
N PHE A 168 -16.54 1.96 -21.57
CA PHE A 168 -17.49 1.91 -20.46
C PHE A 168 -17.45 3.19 -19.60
N LEU A 169 -16.26 3.62 -19.20
CA LEU A 169 -16.07 4.83 -18.38
C LEU A 169 -16.51 6.11 -19.13
N ASN A 170 -16.31 6.19 -20.45
CA ASN A 170 -16.84 7.30 -21.27
C ASN A 170 -18.36 7.37 -21.17
N ALA A 171 -19.04 6.23 -21.29
CA ALA A 171 -20.49 6.18 -21.17
C ALA A 171 -20.95 6.51 -19.74
N MET A 172 -20.24 6.05 -18.72
CA MET A 172 -20.49 6.40 -17.31
C MET A 172 -20.44 7.91 -17.09
N GLU A 173 -19.37 8.58 -17.50
CA GLU A 173 -19.23 10.03 -17.32
C GLU A 173 -20.24 10.84 -18.14
N GLN A 174 -20.70 10.32 -19.28
CA GLN A 174 -21.77 10.93 -20.08
C GLN A 174 -23.14 10.81 -19.41
N GLN A 175 -23.44 9.68 -18.78
CA GLN A 175 -24.70 9.49 -18.04
C GLN A 175 -24.71 10.24 -16.70
N PHE A 176 -23.53 10.39 -16.08
CA PHE A 176 -23.35 11.01 -14.76
C PHE A 176 -22.39 12.21 -14.83
N PRO A 177 -22.83 13.32 -15.48
CA PRO A 177 -21.98 14.49 -15.69
C PRO A 177 -21.56 15.14 -14.36
N GLY A 178 -20.36 15.72 -14.34
CA GLY A 178 -19.82 16.34 -13.13
C GLY A 178 -19.39 15.34 -12.04
N GLY A 179 -19.33 14.05 -12.36
CA GLY A 179 -18.86 13.01 -11.43
C GLY A 179 -19.93 12.49 -10.48
N SER A 180 -21.22 12.73 -10.75
CA SER A 180 -22.34 12.34 -9.88
C SER A 180 -22.46 10.82 -9.65
N TRP A 181 -21.83 10.00 -10.48
CA TRP A 181 -21.68 8.56 -10.26
C TRP A 181 -20.99 8.23 -8.92
N ASN A 182 -20.28 9.19 -8.32
CA ASN A 182 -19.68 9.02 -7.00
C ASN A 182 -20.73 8.91 -5.87
N ASP A 183 -21.89 9.52 -6.05
CA ASP A 183 -22.90 9.63 -5.01
C ASP A 183 -24.02 8.59 -5.16
N GLU A 184 -24.11 7.95 -6.33
CA GLU A 184 -25.13 6.98 -6.70
C GLU A 184 -24.76 5.54 -6.31
N ALA A 185 -25.75 4.67 -6.14
CA ALA A 185 -25.49 3.26 -5.85
C ALA A 185 -24.74 2.61 -7.03
N ILE A 186 -23.74 1.77 -6.71
CA ILE A 186 -22.89 1.13 -7.74
C ILE A 186 -23.76 0.36 -8.74
N GLY A 187 -24.78 -0.36 -8.26
CA GLY A 187 -25.70 -1.11 -9.11
C GLY A 187 -26.44 -0.24 -10.12
N ASP A 188 -26.99 0.90 -9.66
CA ASP A 188 -27.72 1.85 -10.50
C ASP A 188 -26.82 2.48 -11.56
N VAL A 189 -25.57 2.81 -11.21
CA VAL A 189 -24.59 3.32 -12.18
C VAL A 189 -24.32 2.27 -13.27
N CYS A 190 -24.05 1.02 -12.88
CA CYS A 190 -23.80 -0.07 -13.83
C CYS A 190 -25.00 -0.27 -14.78
N TRP A 191 -26.20 -0.32 -14.23
CA TRP A 191 -27.43 -0.48 -15.01
C TRP A 191 -27.67 0.66 -15.98
N GLN A 192 -27.47 1.91 -15.56
CA GLN A 192 -27.69 3.09 -16.41
C GLN A 192 -26.71 3.15 -17.60
N VAL A 193 -25.50 2.63 -17.41
CA VAL A 193 -24.47 2.55 -18.46
C VAL A 193 -24.71 1.39 -19.42
N GLN A 194 -24.96 0.19 -18.88
CA GLN A 194 -25.13 -1.03 -19.69
C GLN A 194 -26.52 -1.16 -20.31
N ARG A 195 -27.52 -0.55 -19.68
CA ARG A 195 -28.93 -0.57 -20.07
C ARG A 195 -29.44 -1.98 -20.41
N PRO A 196 -29.26 -2.98 -19.53
CA PRO A 196 -29.88 -4.28 -19.75
C PRO A 196 -31.40 -4.16 -19.58
N ARG A 197 -32.11 -5.26 -19.82
CA ARG A 197 -33.56 -5.33 -19.55
C ARG A 197 -33.86 -4.92 -18.10
N GLU A 198 -34.97 -4.21 -17.91
CA GLU A 198 -35.35 -3.61 -16.62
C GLU A 198 -35.47 -4.62 -15.48
N ASP A 199 -35.88 -5.86 -15.78
CA ASP A 199 -35.97 -6.97 -14.83
C ASP A 199 -34.62 -7.42 -14.25
N LEU A 200 -33.49 -6.95 -14.81
CA LEU A 200 -32.14 -7.33 -14.41
C LEU A 200 -31.41 -6.27 -13.59
N ASN A 201 -32.00 -5.11 -13.31
CA ASN A 201 -31.32 -3.98 -12.65
C ASN A 201 -30.64 -4.39 -11.33
N TYR A 202 -31.35 -5.15 -10.48
CA TYR A 202 -30.86 -5.53 -9.15
C TYR A 202 -29.55 -6.35 -9.14
N LYS A 203 -29.14 -6.93 -10.28
CA LYS A 203 -27.99 -7.84 -10.34
C LYS A 203 -26.66 -7.17 -10.08
N TYR A 204 -26.45 -5.94 -10.54
CA TYR A 204 -25.21 -5.22 -10.27
C TYR A 204 -25.10 -4.81 -8.80
N GLY A 205 -26.23 -4.47 -8.17
CA GLY A 205 -26.28 -4.16 -6.73
C GLY A 205 -25.83 -5.34 -5.87
N LEU A 206 -26.22 -6.57 -6.23
CA LEU A 206 -25.79 -7.79 -5.52
C LEU A 206 -24.27 -8.00 -5.53
N GLU A 207 -23.59 -7.62 -6.62
CA GLU A 207 -22.14 -7.82 -6.77
C GLU A 207 -21.32 -6.61 -6.29
N ALA A 208 -21.97 -5.49 -5.92
CA ALA A 208 -21.31 -4.23 -5.58
C ALA A 208 -20.35 -4.38 -4.37
N GLY A 209 -20.73 -5.16 -3.36
CA GLY A 209 -19.89 -5.41 -2.18
C GLY A 209 -18.59 -6.15 -2.54
N ASP A 210 -18.71 -7.24 -3.29
CA ASP A 210 -17.57 -8.03 -3.78
C ASP A 210 -16.68 -7.21 -4.72
N ALA A 211 -17.28 -6.41 -5.59
CA ALA A 211 -16.54 -5.54 -6.51
C ALA A 211 -15.72 -4.47 -5.78
N VAL A 212 -16.25 -3.90 -4.69
CA VAL A 212 -15.52 -2.96 -3.83
C VAL A 212 -14.31 -3.63 -3.19
N ILE A 213 -14.46 -4.85 -2.67
CA ILE A 213 -13.36 -5.62 -2.06
C ILE A 213 -12.25 -5.84 -3.10
N ILE A 214 -12.60 -6.33 -4.29
CA ILE A 214 -11.63 -6.59 -5.38
C ILE A 214 -10.97 -5.27 -5.84
N ALA A 215 -11.76 -4.22 -6.06
CA ALA A 215 -11.25 -2.92 -6.51
C ALA A 215 -10.26 -2.31 -5.51
N ASN A 216 -10.58 -2.33 -4.21
CA ASN A 216 -9.73 -1.75 -3.18
C ASN A 216 -8.40 -2.51 -3.06
N ALA A 217 -8.41 -3.84 -3.11
CA ALA A 217 -7.19 -4.66 -3.06
C ALA A 217 -6.28 -4.42 -4.28
N LEU A 218 -6.88 -4.28 -5.47
CA LEU A 218 -6.14 -3.91 -6.67
C LEU A 218 -5.65 -2.46 -6.61
N TRP A 219 -6.42 -1.55 -6.00
CA TRP A 219 -6.06 -0.14 -5.88
C TRP A 219 -4.82 0.05 -5.00
N SER A 220 -4.70 -0.68 -3.88
CA SER A 220 -3.52 -0.68 -3.02
C SER A 220 -2.32 -1.36 -3.68
N GLY A 221 -2.52 -2.52 -4.32
CA GLY A 221 -1.45 -3.35 -4.89
C GLY A 221 -0.82 -2.85 -6.19
N THR A 222 -1.48 -1.95 -6.92
CA THR A 222 -1.00 -1.44 -8.24
C THR A 222 -0.62 0.05 -8.22
N SER A 223 -0.44 0.68 -7.05
CA SER A 223 -0.26 2.13 -6.98
C SER A 223 1.15 2.58 -7.38
N LYS A 224 1.23 3.55 -8.30
CA LYS A 224 2.30 4.56 -8.41
C LYS A 224 2.18 5.59 -7.26
N GLY A 225 1.72 5.16 -6.07
CA GLY A 225 1.56 6.02 -4.90
C GLY A 225 2.94 6.47 -4.38
N PRO A 226 2.97 7.29 -3.31
CA PRO A 226 4.21 7.60 -2.61
C PRO A 226 4.97 6.30 -2.35
N LYS A 227 6.26 6.27 -2.67
CA LYS A 227 7.10 5.13 -2.34
C LYS A 227 7.31 5.15 -0.82
N HIS A 228 6.54 4.35 -0.11
CA HIS A 228 6.63 4.25 1.33
C HIS A 228 8.02 3.76 1.76
N PRO A 229 8.56 4.27 2.89
CA PRO A 229 9.86 3.86 3.40
C PRO A 229 9.91 2.36 3.69
N TYR A 230 11.09 1.76 3.50
CA TYR A 230 11.33 0.43 4.02
C TYR A 230 11.58 0.50 5.53
N ALA A 231 11.32 -0.62 6.22
CA ALA A 231 11.68 -0.75 7.62
C ALA A 231 13.20 -0.59 7.81
N ALA A 232 13.59 0.00 8.93
CA ALA A 232 14.98 0.16 9.36
C ALA A 232 15.27 -0.69 10.60
N GLY A 233 16.51 -1.16 10.76
CA GLY A 233 16.90 -2.01 11.88
C GLY A 233 18.17 -2.80 11.61
N ARG A 234 18.41 -3.87 12.39
CA ARG A 234 19.58 -4.76 12.19
C ARG A 234 19.40 -5.82 11.11
N VAL A 235 18.16 -6.01 10.67
CA VAL A 235 17.79 -6.73 9.45
C VAL A 235 16.77 -5.89 8.70
N VAL A 236 17.01 -5.69 7.40
CA VAL A 236 16.10 -4.94 6.51
C VAL A 236 15.96 -5.70 5.21
N SER A 237 14.87 -5.47 4.47
CA SER A 237 14.70 -6.00 3.14
C SER A 237 14.23 -4.93 2.17
N GLY A 238 14.70 -5.01 0.92
CA GLY A 238 14.31 -4.14 -0.18
C GLY A 238 13.82 -4.96 -1.36
N ARG A 239 12.80 -4.47 -2.08
CA ARG A 239 12.35 -5.09 -3.33
C ARG A 239 13.04 -4.41 -4.50
N SER A 240 13.86 -5.17 -5.22
CA SER A 240 14.52 -4.71 -6.44
C SER A 240 13.50 -4.43 -7.54
N ALA A 241 13.89 -3.68 -8.57
CA ALA A 241 12.99 -3.24 -9.66
C ALA A 241 12.36 -4.40 -10.44
N ASP A 242 13.02 -5.56 -10.48
CA ASP A 242 12.55 -6.81 -11.06
C ASP A 242 11.59 -7.60 -10.15
N GLY A 243 11.28 -7.09 -8.96
CA GLY A 243 10.33 -7.69 -8.02
C GLY A 243 10.93 -8.67 -7.01
N ARG A 244 12.23 -9.01 -7.13
CA ARG A 244 12.90 -9.90 -6.17
C ARG A 244 13.19 -9.17 -4.87
N LEU A 245 12.97 -9.84 -3.74
CA LEU A 245 13.41 -9.35 -2.43
C LEU A 245 14.93 -9.58 -2.24
N GLU A 246 15.56 -8.62 -1.57
CA GLU A 246 16.93 -8.70 -1.09
C GLU A 246 16.98 -8.28 0.38
N ALA A 247 17.52 -9.15 1.23
CA ALA A 247 17.63 -8.97 2.67
C ALA A 247 19.07 -8.63 3.05
N PHE A 248 19.23 -7.72 4.00
CA PHE A 248 20.51 -7.26 4.54
C PHE A 248 20.53 -7.41 6.04
N ALA A 249 21.64 -7.89 6.59
CA ALA A 249 21.84 -8.01 8.03
C ALA A 249 23.25 -7.56 8.43
N ALA A 250 23.37 -6.84 9.53
CA ALA A 250 24.66 -6.35 10.04
C ALA A 250 25.13 -7.18 11.23
N GLY A 251 26.19 -7.96 11.01
CA GLY A 251 26.86 -8.75 12.04
C GLY A 251 28.04 -8.02 12.70
N ALA A 252 28.76 -8.75 13.55
CA ALA A 252 29.91 -8.23 14.29
C ALA A 252 31.11 -7.82 13.42
N ASP A 253 31.17 -8.30 12.17
CA ASP A 253 32.26 -8.12 11.22
C ASP A 253 31.88 -7.28 10.00
N GLY A 254 30.60 -7.05 9.75
CA GLY A 254 30.09 -6.14 8.73
C GLY A 254 28.69 -6.51 8.25
N VAL A 255 28.32 -6.00 7.09
CA VAL A 255 27.02 -6.21 6.46
C VAL A 255 27.08 -7.43 5.53
N TYR A 256 26.02 -8.24 5.58
CA TYR A 256 25.79 -9.36 4.67
C TYR A 256 24.47 -9.14 3.94
N HIS A 257 24.34 -9.76 2.78
CA HIS A 257 23.10 -9.76 2.01
C HIS A 257 22.77 -11.13 1.41
N SER A 258 21.48 -11.38 1.19
CA SER A 258 20.93 -12.53 0.47
C SER A 258 19.75 -12.04 -0.38
N TRP A 259 19.54 -12.63 -1.55
CA TRP A 259 18.47 -12.22 -2.47
C TRP A 259 17.69 -13.43 -2.96
N GLN A 260 16.44 -13.22 -3.34
CA GLN A 260 15.67 -14.25 -4.05
C GLN A 260 16.30 -14.52 -5.42
N ASN A 261 16.50 -15.80 -5.78
CA ASN A 261 17.05 -16.17 -7.09
C ASN A 261 16.07 -15.90 -8.23
N GLU A 262 14.78 -16.02 -7.94
CA GLU A 262 13.64 -15.78 -8.83
C GLU A 262 12.58 -15.02 -8.02
N VAL A 263 11.70 -14.27 -8.67
CA VAL A 263 10.60 -13.56 -7.99
C VAL A 263 9.74 -14.53 -7.18
N ASN A 264 9.53 -14.22 -5.89
CA ASN A 264 8.79 -15.07 -4.93
C ASN A 264 9.40 -16.47 -4.72
N GLY A 265 10.66 -16.66 -5.10
CA GLY A 265 11.36 -17.94 -5.07
C GLY A 265 12.29 -18.11 -3.87
N GLY A 266 13.15 -19.13 -3.97
CA GLY A 266 14.16 -19.41 -2.94
C GLY A 266 15.29 -18.38 -2.88
N TRP A 267 15.92 -18.27 -1.72
CA TRP A 267 16.98 -17.31 -1.42
C TRP A 267 18.38 -17.80 -1.83
N SER A 268 19.28 -16.88 -2.16
CA SER A 268 20.70 -17.15 -2.37
C SER A 268 21.39 -17.46 -1.03
N PRO A 269 22.57 -18.10 -1.05
CA PRO A 269 23.43 -18.10 0.13
C PRO A 269 23.78 -16.66 0.53
N TRP A 270 23.99 -16.43 1.83
CA TRP A 270 24.49 -15.16 2.33
C TRP A 270 25.86 -14.81 1.76
N ARG A 271 26.06 -13.55 1.41
CA ARG A 271 27.35 -13.01 0.97
C ARG A 271 27.76 -11.84 1.84
N PHE A 272 29.06 -11.75 2.10
CA PHE A 272 29.65 -10.62 2.81
C PHE A 272 29.74 -9.42 1.87
N ALA A 273 29.12 -8.30 2.28
CA ALA A 273 29.11 -7.04 1.53
C ALA A 273 30.15 -6.04 2.07
N GLY A 274 30.82 -6.32 3.19
CA GLY A 274 31.74 -5.38 3.84
C GLY A 274 30.99 -4.35 4.69
N GLY A 275 31.52 -3.12 4.75
CA GLY A 275 30.83 -2.00 5.41
C GLY A 275 30.94 -2.01 6.95
N PRO A 276 30.22 -1.08 7.61
CA PRO A 276 30.32 -0.90 9.06
C PRO A 276 29.81 -2.12 9.85
N ARG A 277 30.51 -2.41 10.94
CA ARG A 277 30.18 -3.51 11.88
C ARG A 277 29.02 -3.11 12.77
N ASN A 278 28.19 -4.09 13.17
CA ASN A 278 27.07 -3.93 14.09
C ASN A 278 26.10 -2.79 13.71
N ALA A 279 26.04 -2.47 12.42
CA ALA A 279 25.31 -1.30 11.94
C ALA A 279 23.80 -1.43 12.13
N GLN A 280 23.15 -0.29 12.34
CA GLN A 280 21.75 -0.12 12.00
C GLN A 280 21.64 0.14 10.50
N LEU A 281 20.69 -0.51 9.85
CA LEU A 281 20.50 -0.45 8.40
C LEU A 281 19.19 0.27 8.07
N ALA A 282 19.20 0.99 6.96
CA ALA A 282 17.99 1.44 6.28
C ALA A 282 18.20 1.30 4.77
N VAL A 283 17.15 0.95 4.05
CA VAL A 283 17.17 0.84 2.58
C VAL A 283 16.12 1.77 1.99
N ALA A 284 16.42 2.39 0.86
CA ALA A 284 15.46 3.18 0.10
C ALA A 284 15.62 2.88 -1.39
N SER A 285 14.55 3.11 -2.16
CA SER A 285 14.62 2.99 -3.62
C SER A 285 14.85 4.35 -4.25
N ASN A 286 15.82 4.46 -5.13
CA ASN A 286 16.01 5.64 -5.96
C ASN A 286 14.84 5.79 -6.94
N ALA A 287 14.67 7.00 -7.48
CA ALA A 287 13.64 7.28 -8.48
C ALA A 287 13.87 6.46 -9.77
N ASP A 288 15.13 6.16 -10.09
CA ASP A 288 15.53 5.33 -11.23
C ASP A 288 15.37 3.81 -11.02
N GLY A 289 14.91 3.37 -9.84
CA GLY A 289 14.67 1.96 -9.53
C GLY A 289 15.85 1.21 -8.87
N ARG A 290 16.98 1.86 -8.65
CA ARG A 290 18.11 1.28 -7.90
C ARG A 290 17.84 1.28 -6.40
N LEU A 291 18.13 0.19 -5.70
CA LEU A 291 18.17 0.21 -4.23
C LEU A 291 19.44 0.91 -3.72
N GLU A 292 19.33 1.58 -2.59
CA GLU A 292 20.44 2.21 -1.85
C GLU A 292 20.32 1.88 -0.36
N LEU A 293 21.42 1.37 0.18
CA LEU A 293 21.54 0.87 1.55
C LEU A 293 22.42 1.82 2.35
N PHE A 294 21.95 2.19 3.54
CA PHE A 294 22.65 3.03 4.51
C PHE A 294 22.96 2.21 5.75
N ALA A 295 24.19 2.29 6.25
CA ALA A 295 24.67 1.54 7.40
C ALA A 295 25.30 2.48 8.43
N LEU A 296 24.62 2.66 9.56
CA LEU A 296 25.05 3.48 10.70
C LEU A 296 25.66 2.61 11.79
N SER A 297 26.96 2.77 12.06
CA SER A 297 27.57 2.27 13.29
C SER A 297 27.68 3.37 14.35
N ASP A 298 28.29 3.01 15.47
CA ASP A 298 28.72 3.94 16.52
C ASP A 298 29.72 5.01 16.04
N SER A 299 30.45 4.73 14.95
CA SER A 299 31.61 5.50 14.50
C SER A 299 31.47 6.12 13.11
N THR A 300 30.76 5.46 12.19
CA THR A 300 30.56 5.95 10.82
C THR A 300 29.12 5.74 10.35
N LEU A 301 28.73 6.51 9.35
CA LEU A 301 27.57 6.24 8.53
C LEU A 301 28.06 6.10 7.09
N ASP A 302 27.90 4.92 6.50
CA ASP A 302 28.31 4.64 5.13
C ASP A 302 27.09 4.24 4.29
N HIS A 303 27.19 4.37 2.97
CA HIS A 303 26.16 3.90 2.05
C HIS A 303 26.74 3.19 0.83
N MET A 304 25.91 2.35 0.20
CA MET A 304 26.18 1.68 -1.07
C MET A 304 24.89 1.58 -1.88
N TRP A 305 24.98 1.47 -3.20
CA TRP A 305 23.81 1.43 -4.08
C TRP A 305 23.96 0.41 -5.19
N GLN A 306 22.85 -0.11 -5.70
CA GLN A 306 22.85 -0.86 -6.94
C GLN A 306 23.35 0.04 -8.08
N THR A 307 24.23 -0.46 -8.93
CA THR A 307 24.86 0.26 -10.05
C THR A 307 23.94 0.43 -11.27
N GLY A 308 22.84 -0.31 -11.28
CA GLY A 308 21.70 -0.25 -12.21
C GLY A 308 20.52 -0.96 -11.56
N PRO A 309 19.27 -0.76 -12.02
CA PRO A 309 18.11 -1.42 -11.42
C PRO A 309 18.31 -2.94 -11.40
N SER A 310 18.18 -3.56 -10.22
CA SER A 310 18.40 -5.00 -10.01
C SER A 310 19.81 -5.51 -10.40
N ALA A 311 20.79 -4.63 -10.51
CA ALA A 311 22.17 -4.99 -10.82
C ALA A 311 23.03 -5.18 -9.56
N GLY A 312 24.32 -5.43 -9.73
CA GLY A 312 25.29 -5.50 -8.62
C GLY A 312 25.45 -4.17 -7.88
N TRP A 313 26.04 -4.24 -6.70
CA TRP A 313 26.22 -3.10 -5.80
C TRP A 313 27.56 -2.37 -6.00
N SER A 314 27.57 -1.08 -5.68
CA SER A 314 28.76 -0.25 -5.58
C SER A 314 29.65 -0.69 -4.41
N GLY A 315 30.86 -0.15 -4.33
CA GLY A 315 31.60 -0.12 -3.06
C GLY A 315 30.94 0.83 -2.06
N TRP A 316 31.27 0.67 -0.77
CA TRP A 316 30.85 1.57 0.30
C TRP A 316 31.50 2.94 0.15
N GLN A 317 30.72 3.98 0.44
CA GLN A 317 31.21 5.36 0.55
C GLN A 317 30.81 5.96 1.89
N THR A 318 31.70 6.79 2.43
CA THR A 318 31.43 7.55 3.65
C THR A 318 30.29 8.53 3.41
N PHE A 319 29.25 8.41 4.23
CA PHE A 319 28.03 9.20 4.13
C PHE A 319 27.83 10.15 5.31
N GLY A 320 28.51 9.91 6.44
CA GLY A 320 28.48 10.75 7.63
C GLY A 320 29.30 10.16 8.77
N THR A 321 29.04 10.64 9.98
CA THR A 321 29.63 10.12 11.22
C THR A 321 28.70 9.11 11.88
N GLY A 322 29.20 8.41 12.90
CA GLY A 322 28.42 7.45 13.67
C GLY A 322 27.26 8.03 14.47
N GLY A 323 26.44 7.13 15.00
CA GLY A 323 25.21 7.46 15.72
C GLY A 323 24.54 6.24 16.33
N TYR A 324 23.23 6.34 16.53
CA TYR A 324 22.43 5.35 17.22
C TYR A 324 21.48 4.60 16.28
N ARG A 325 20.55 5.30 15.61
CA ARG A 325 19.56 4.73 14.67
C ARG A 325 19.33 5.69 13.50
N LEU A 326 18.85 5.14 12.38
CA LEU A 326 18.53 5.87 11.16
C LEU A 326 17.20 5.41 10.56
N ALA A 327 16.61 6.25 9.71
CA ALA A 327 15.50 5.92 8.82
C ALA A 327 15.72 6.60 7.46
N ALA A 328 15.33 5.94 6.37
CA ALA A 328 15.48 6.45 5.01
C ALA A 328 14.16 6.30 4.25
N GLY A 329 13.78 7.31 3.46
CA GLY A 329 12.46 7.40 2.85
C GLY A 329 12.49 8.31 1.63
N ASN A 330 11.41 8.27 0.85
CA ASN A 330 11.32 9.01 -0.40
C ASN A 330 10.39 10.22 -0.24
N ASN A 331 10.91 11.39 -0.62
CA ASN A 331 10.08 12.54 -0.94
C ASN A 331 9.16 12.21 -2.12
N ALA A 332 8.05 12.93 -2.27
CA ALA A 332 7.09 12.70 -3.34
C ALA A 332 7.68 12.94 -4.75
N ASP A 333 8.74 13.76 -4.84
CA ASP A 333 9.52 13.97 -6.08
C ASP A 333 10.53 12.85 -6.39
N GLY A 334 10.62 11.81 -5.55
CA GLY A 334 11.51 10.67 -5.72
C GLY A 334 12.90 10.83 -5.11
N ARG A 335 13.22 11.97 -4.49
CA ARG A 335 14.49 12.16 -3.76
C ARG A 335 14.49 11.36 -2.46
N ILE A 336 15.58 10.66 -2.18
CA ILE A 336 15.76 10.01 -0.87
C ILE A 336 16.12 11.07 0.18
N GLU A 337 15.54 10.95 1.37
CA GLU A 337 15.91 11.69 2.56
C GLU A 337 16.17 10.72 3.73
N VAL A 338 17.28 10.95 4.44
CA VAL A 338 17.78 10.09 5.51
C VAL A 338 17.82 10.90 6.79
N PHE A 339 17.22 10.37 7.83
CA PHE A 339 17.32 10.87 9.21
C PHE A 339 18.21 9.94 10.02
N ALA A 340 19.07 10.51 10.86
CA ALA A 340 19.92 9.78 11.80
C ALA A 340 19.92 10.47 13.16
N SER A 341 19.88 9.68 14.23
CA SER A 341 19.99 10.17 15.60
C SER A 341 21.32 9.74 16.22
N ASN A 342 21.89 10.61 17.05
CA ASN A 342 23.06 10.31 17.88
C ASN A 342 22.88 10.94 19.27
N SER A 343 23.94 10.96 20.08
CA SER A 343 23.91 11.51 21.45
C SER A 343 23.61 13.01 21.55
N SER A 344 23.68 13.74 20.43
CA SER A 344 23.46 15.19 20.37
C SER A 344 22.09 15.58 19.80
N GLY A 345 21.33 14.65 19.21
CA GLY A 345 20.00 14.92 18.65
C GLY A 345 19.74 14.17 17.35
N VAL A 346 18.80 14.69 16.55
CA VAL A 346 18.43 14.17 15.23
C VAL A 346 18.98 15.08 14.13
N PHE A 347 19.48 14.47 13.06
CA PHE A 347 20.03 15.12 11.88
C PHE A 347 19.40 14.52 10.63
N HIS A 348 19.39 15.27 9.54
CA HIS A 348 18.90 14.77 8.26
C HIS A 348 19.77 15.22 7.09
N ARG A 349 19.69 14.46 6.00
CA ARG A 349 20.40 14.68 4.74
C ARG A 349 19.53 14.16 3.60
N TRP A 350 19.46 14.89 2.49
CA TRP A 350 18.61 14.57 1.36
C TRP A 350 19.37 14.61 0.03
N GLN A 351 18.88 13.86 -0.96
CA GLN A 351 19.33 14.00 -2.33
C GLN A 351 18.93 15.38 -2.87
N THR A 352 19.79 16.03 -3.64
CA THR A 352 19.51 17.36 -4.23
C THR A 352 18.79 17.28 -5.57
N ALA A 353 18.81 16.11 -6.21
CA ALA A 353 18.00 15.76 -7.37
C ALA A 353 17.58 14.27 -7.26
N PRO A 354 16.48 13.83 -7.90
CA PRO A 354 16.09 12.43 -7.86
C PRO A 354 17.23 11.53 -8.36
N SER A 355 17.65 10.58 -7.52
CA SER A 355 18.76 9.65 -7.80
C SER A 355 20.14 10.32 -7.99
N GLY A 356 20.35 11.53 -7.50
CA GLY A 356 21.61 12.25 -7.72
C GLY A 356 21.91 13.37 -6.72
N GLY A 357 23.20 13.48 -6.37
CA GLY A 357 23.71 14.48 -5.44
C GLY A 357 23.19 14.32 -4.01
N TRP A 358 23.85 14.96 -3.05
CA TRP A 358 23.45 14.94 -1.64
C TRP A 358 23.75 16.28 -0.99
N ALA A 359 22.80 16.81 -0.22
CA ALA A 359 23.01 17.97 0.64
C ALA A 359 24.04 17.66 1.73
N GLY A 360 24.47 18.66 2.51
CA GLY A 360 25.19 18.41 3.76
C GLY A 360 24.25 17.86 4.85
N TRP A 361 24.80 17.28 5.92
CA TRP A 361 24.02 16.97 7.11
C TRP A 361 23.58 18.26 7.81
N VAL A 362 22.29 18.35 8.11
CA VAL A 362 21.69 19.48 8.84
C VAL A 362 21.09 18.95 10.15
N GLY A 363 21.29 19.67 11.25
CA GLY A 363 20.63 19.35 12.52
C GLY A 363 19.15 19.66 12.45
N SER A 364 18.33 18.82 13.09
CA SER A 364 16.89 19.04 13.27
C SER A 364 16.63 19.52 14.71
N PRO A 365 16.56 20.84 14.94
CA PRO A 365 16.57 21.40 16.29
C PRO A 365 15.37 20.95 17.12
N GLY A 366 15.62 20.48 18.34
CA GLY A 366 14.60 19.92 19.23
C GLY A 366 14.39 18.40 19.07
N GLY A 367 15.09 17.76 18.14
CA GLY A 367 15.01 16.32 17.94
C GLY A 367 15.59 15.52 19.12
N PRO A 368 14.89 14.47 19.60
CA PRO A 368 15.38 13.66 20.72
C PRO A 368 16.73 12.98 20.41
N ALA A 369 17.69 13.11 21.32
CA ALA A 369 18.96 12.41 21.22
C ALA A 369 18.79 10.90 21.48
N ASN A 370 19.66 10.08 20.90
CA ASN A 370 19.65 8.62 20.99
C ASN A 370 18.26 8.02 20.70
N ALA A 371 17.56 8.58 19.71
CA ALA A 371 16.22 8.16 19.35
C ALA A 371 16.24 7.03 18.33
N ARG A 372 15.30 6.11 18.48
CA ARG A 372 14.87 5.17 17.44
C ARG A 372 13.96 5.91 16.49
N LEU A 373 14.20 5.75 15.19
CA LEU A 373 13.54 6.53 14.16
C LEU A 373 12.64 5.63 13.32
N ALA A 374 11.42 6.10 13.07
CA ALA A 374 10.53 5.58 12.05
C ALA A 374 10.11 6.74 11.14
N MET A 375 9.81 6.44 9.89
CA MET A 375 9.40 7.44 8.90
C MET A 375 8.32 6.84 8.01
N GLU A 376 7.37 7.67 7.62
CA GLU A 376 6.29 7.28 6.72
C GLU A 376 5.83 8.46 5.86
N ASN A 377 5.24 8.16 4.70
CA ASN A 377 4.58 9.16 3.87
C ASN A 377 3.10 9.30 4.26
N ALA A 378 2.71 10.52 4.62
CA ALA A 378 1.30 10.90 4.69
C ALA A 378 0.61 10.68 3.32
N PRO A 379 -0.73 10.55 3.28
CA PRO A 379 -1.46 10.25 2.04
C PRO A 379 -1.27 11.31 0.93
N ASP A 380 -0.89 12.53 1.28
CA ASP A 380 -0.58 13.61 0.34
C ASP A 380 0.88 13.59 -0.17
N GLY A 381 1.70 12.63 0.29
CA GLY A 381 3.09 12.44 -0.09
C GLY A 381 4.12 13.14 0.81
N ARG A 382 3.68 13.91 1.83
CA ARG A 382 4.60 14.52 2.80
C ARG A 382 5.26 13.46 3.68
N LEU A 383 6.54 13.64 3.97
CA LEU A 383 7.23 12.80 4.95
C LEU A 383 6.89 13.24 6.38
N GLU A 384 6.71 12.26 7.25
CA GLU A 384 6.58 12.41 8.70
C GLU A 384 7.54 11.46 9.41
N VAL A 385 8.27 11.98 10.40
CA VAL A 385 9.33 11.26 11.12
C VAL A 385 8.99 11.23 12.61
N PHE A 386 9.14 10.03 13.18
CA PHE A 386 8.85 9.69 14.55
C PHE A 386 10.16 9.34 15.25
N ALA A 387 10.43 9.96 16.40
CA ALA A 387 11.65 9.76 17.18
C ALA A 387 11.33 9.39 18.62
N LEU A 388 11.70 8.16 19.00
CA LEU A 388 11.49 7.60 20.32
C LEU A 388 12.83 7.35 21.03
N SER A 389 13.12 8.11 22.07
CA SER A 389 14.16 7.79 23.03
C SER A 389 13.58 7.02 24.22
N ASP A 390 14.44 6.65 25.18
CA ASP A 390 14.00 5.96 26.39
C ASP A 390 13.09 6.84 27.28
N SER A 391 13.08 8.17 27.10
CA SER A 391 12.31 9.13 27.92
C SER A 391 11.43 10.10 27.13
N THR A 392 11.48 10.10 25.80
CA THR A 392 10.80 11.11 24.99
C THR A 392 10.34 10.53 23.67
N PHE A 393 9.10 10.83 23.28
CA PHE A 393 8.61 10.56 21.94
C PHE A 393 8.19 11.88 21.30
N GLY A 394 8.91 12.27 20.24
CA GLY A 394 8.56 13.40 19.39
C GLY A 394 8.26 12.99 17.96
N HIS A 395 7.56 13.85 17.23
CA HIS A 395 7.40 13.74 15.78
C HIS A 395 7.58 15.09 15.09
N LEU A 396 7.86 15.08 13.79
CA LEU A 396 7.84 16.25 12.91
C LEU A 396 7.42 15.82 11.50
N TYR A 397 6.87 16.76 10.76
CA TYR A 397 6.34 16.52 9.42
C TYR A 397 6.75 17.64 8.47
N GLN A 398 6.81 17.35 7.17
CA GLN A 398 6.91 18.40 6.17
C GLN A 398 5.64 19.27 6.20
N LYS A 399 5.76 20.60 6.10
CA LYS A 399 4.61 21.52 6.08
C LYS A 399 3.89 21.57 4.72
N ALA A 400 4.61 21.19 3.67
CA ALA A 400 4.11 21.04 2.31
C ALA A 400 4.89 19.89 1.65
N VAL A 401 4.32 19.29 0.59
CA VAL A 401 5.00 18.23 -0.17
C VAL A 401 6.36 18.72 -0.66
N ASN A 402 7.43 17.99 -0.32
CA ASN A 402 8.82 18.34 -0.63
C ASN A 402 9.29 19.68 -0.01
N GLY A 403 8.59 20.17 1.02
CA GLY A 403 8.85 21.47 1.64
C GLY A 403 9.59 21.40 2.96
N ASP A 404 9.67 22.55 3.64
CA ASP A 404 10.29 22.68 4.95
C ASP A 404 9.58 21.85 6.03
N TRP A 405 10.33 21.47 7.06
CA TRP A 405 9.86 20.72 8.22
C TRP A 405 9.16 21.60 9.26
N SER A 406 8.25 21.00 10.04
CA SER A 406 7.71 21.55 11.28
C SER A 406 8.77 21.57 12.39
N SER A 407 8.46 22.21 13.53
CA SER A 407 9.18 21.92 14.77
C SER A 407 8.83 20.52 15.28
N TRP A 408 9.70 19.94 16.10
CA TRP A 408 9.37 18.74 16.86
C TRP A 408 8.22 19.03 17.82
N GLU A 409 7.19 18.19 17.80
CA GLU A 409 6.07 18.24 18.72
C GLU A 409 6.12 17.01 19.64
N HIS A 410 5.68 17.19 20.89
CA HIS A 410 5.55 16.07 21.81
C HIS A 410 4.48 15.11 21.30
N PHE A 411 4.87 13.85 21.08
CA PHE A 411 4.00 12.82 20.52
C PHE A 411 3.62 11.77 21.56
N GLY A 412 4.41 11.59 22.62
CA GLY A 412 4.12 10.71 23.75
C GLY A 412 5.32 10.50 24.67
N GLU A 413 5.26 9.43 25.47
CA GLU A 413 6.30 9.06 26.42
C GLU A 413 7.37 8.14 25.80
N GLY A 414 8.52 8.04 26.47
CA GLY A 414 9.64 7.20 26.04
C GLY A 414 9.33 5.70 25.96
N GLY A 415 10.21 4.96 25.27
CA GLY A 415 10.00 3.54 25.01
C GLY A 415 11.15 2.83 24.32
N LYS A 416 10.87 1.61 23.88
CA LYS A 416 11.84 0.63 23.39
C LYS A 416 11.92 0.51 21.88
N ALA A 417 10.83 0.65 21.14
CA ALA A 417 10.84 0.63 19.68
C ALA A 417 9.67 1.42 19.11
N VAL A 418 9.81 1.90 17.89
CA VAL A 418 8.78 2.62 17.13
C VAL A 418 8.78 2.12 15.69
N THR A 419 7.59 1.92 15.14
CA THR A 419 7.36 1.66 13.71
C THR A 419 6.10 2.40 13.26
N ALA A 420 6.04 2.77 11.99
CA ALA A 420 4.90 3.45 11.42
C ALA A 420 4.36 2.65 10.23
N SER A 421 3.07 2.82 9.95
CA SER A 421 2.43 2.31 8.75
C SER A 421 1.31 3.26 8.35
N TYR A 422 0.59 2.88 7.31
CA TYR A 422 -0.56 3.61 6.81
C TYR A 422 -1.71 2.64 6.55
N ASN A 423 -2.90 3.12 6.88
CA ASN A 423 -4.15 2.41 6.72
C ASN A 423 -4.58 2.37 5.25
N GLN A 424 -5.57 1.55 4.92
CA GLN A 424 -6.12 1.47 3.55
C GLN A 424 -6.74 2.82 3.12
N ASP A 425 -7.28 3.59 4.08
CA ASP A 425 -7.78 4.95 3.87
C ASP A 425 -6.68 6.03 3.80
N GLY A 426 -5.40 5.62 3.90
CA GLY A 426 -4.24 6.50 3.84
C GLY A 426 -3.81 7.08 5.19
N ARG A 427 -4.59 6.98 6.25
CA ARG A 427 -4.22 7.55 7.56
C ARG A 427 -2.99 6.87 8.13
N LEU A 428 -2.06 7.65 8.68
CA LEU A 428 -0.92 7.09 9.39
C LEU A 428 -1.33 6.44 10.70
N GLU A 429 -0.63 5.36 11.04
CA GLU A 429 -0.76 4.67 12.30
C GLU A 429 0.62 4.25 12.82
N VAL A 430 0.90 4.62 14.06
CA VAL A 430 2.22 4.51 14.69
C VAL A 430 2.11 3.56 15.86
N PHE A 431 3.04 2.63 15.94
CA PHE A 431 3.16 1.64 17.00
C PHE A 431 4.45 1.89 17.77
N ALA A 432 4.38 1.76 19.09
CA ALA A 432 5.55 1.80 19.93
C ALA A 432 5.46 0.75 21.04
N SER A 433 6.60 0.38 21.60
CA SER A 433 6.71 -0.59 22.69
C SER A 433 7.43 0.01 23.90
N ASN A 434 7.14 -0.51 25.09
CA ASN A 434 7.87 -0.24 26.33
C ASN A 434 7.73 -1.44 27.28
N ALA A 435 8.14 -1.27 28.54
CA ALA A 435 8.03 -2.33 29.55
C ALA A 435 6.60 -2.83 29.82
N GLY A 436 5.57 -2.06 29.44
CA GLY A 436 4.16 -2.42 29.58
C GLY A 436 3.55 -3.14 28.36
N GLY A 437 4.28 -3.25 27.25
CA GLY A 437 3.79 -3.87 26.01
C GLY A 437 3.81 -2.93 24.82
N VAL A 438 2.95 -3.21 23.84
CA VAL A 438 2.78 -2.48 22.59
C VAL A 438 1.55 -1.57 22.67
N PHE A 439 1.70 -0.36 22.17
CA PHE A 439 0.68 0.67 22.11
C PHE A 439 0.70 1.34 20.73
N HIS A 440 -0.43 1.89 20.32
CA HIS A 440 -0.58 2.51 19.01
C HIS A 440 -1.42 3.78 19.06
N ARG A 441 -1.25 4.62 18.03
CA ARG A 441 -1.96 5.87 17.81
C ARG A 441 -2.13 6.08 16.31
N TRP A 442 -3.25 6.64 15.89
CA TRP A 442 -3.56 6.83 14.47
C TRP A 442 -4.07 8.24 14.18
N GLN A 443 -3.86 8.72 12.97
CA GLN A 443 -4.39 10.01 12.52
C GLN A 443 -5.92 9.98 12.52
N THR A 444 -6.60 10.94 13.13
CA THR A 444 -8.07 11.11 13.02
C THR A 444 -8.46 12.13 11.96
N SER A 445 -7.50 12.94 11.53
CA SER A 445 -7.54 13.85 10.39
C SER A 445 -6.11 14.11 9.91
N PRO A 446 -5.88 14.84 8.81
CA PRO A 446 -4.52 15.18 8.35
C PRO A 446 -3.66 15.95 9.36
N THR A 447 -4.25 16.50 10.43
CA THR A 447 -3.56 17.31 11.45
C THR A 447 -3.87 16.89 12.89
N SER A 448 -4.57 15.78 13.10
CA SER A 448 -4.95 15.34 14.45
C SER A 448 -4.79 13.84 14.62
N TRP A 449 -4.56 13.41 15.85
CA TRP A 449 -4.30 12.02 16.21
C TRP A 449 -5.25 11.54 17.31
N SER A 450 -5.50 10.23 17.39
CA SER A 450 -6.21 9.57 18.49
C SER A 450 -5.47 9.73 19.83
N GLU A 451 -5.97 9.19 20.94
CA GLU A 451 -5.09 8.96 22.10
C GLU A 451 -4.22 7.71 21.88
N TRP A 452 -3.12 7.59 22.62
CA TRP A 452 -2.37 6.34 22.67
C TRP A 452 -3.19 5.25 23.35
N THR A 453 -3.34 4.12 22.67
CA THR A 453 -4.12 2.98 23.16
C THR A 453 -3.21 1.75 23.23
N GLY A 454 -3.29 0.97 24.32
CA GLY A 454 -2.57 -0.30 24.42
C GLY A 454 -3.21 -1.37 23.54
N THR A 455 -2.40 -2.12 22.80
CA THR A 455 -2.86 -3.30 22.04
C THR A 455 -2.48 -4.62 22.73
N GLY A 456 -1.69 -4.57 23.82
CA GLY A 456 -1.15 -5.76 24.47
C GLY A 456 0.23 -6.09 23.90
N GLY A 457 0.49 -7.35 23.56
CA GLY A 457 1.75 -7.76 22.94
C GLY A 457 2.93 -7.85 23.91
N LEU A 458 4.12 -8.09 23.36
CA LEU A 458 5.33 -8.33 24.15
C LEU A 458 5.89 -7.03 24.76
N PRO A 459 6.28 -7.04 26.04
CA PRO A 459 7.01 -5.92 26.65
C PRO A 459 8.43 -5.85 26.07
N ASP A 460 8.94 -4.62 26.01
CA ASP A 460 10.28 -4.28 25.55
C ASP A 460 10.68 -4.92 24.20
N ALA A 461 9.70 -5.04 23.30
CA ALA A 461 9.90 -5.64 22.00
C ALA A 461 10.50 -4.66 20.96
N GLU A 462 11.34 -5.15 20.07
CA GLU A 462 11.54 -4.51 18.76
C GLU A 462 10.27 -4.73 17.92
N LEU A 463 9.90 -3.73 17.12
CA LEU A 463 8.66 -3.72 16.35
C LEU A 463 8.94 -3.52 14.86
N VAL A 464 8.10 -4.13 14.03
CA VAL A 464 8.00 -3.81 12.61
C VAL A 464 6.57 -4.01 12.14
N THR A 465 6.18 -3.25 11.12
CA THR A 465 4.87 -3.35 10.46
C THR A 465 5.02 -3.86 9.03
N SER A 466 3.97 -4.50 8.53
CA SER A 466 3.79 -4.75 7.10
C SER A 466 2.30 -4.69 6.77
N ARG A 467 1.97 -4.69 5.49
CA ARG A 467 0.58 -4.64 5.02
C ARG A 467 0.26 -5.87 4.19
N SER A 468 -0.90 -6.44 4.43
CA SER A 468 -1.50 -7.43 3.53
C SER A 468 -1.89 -6.77 2.19
N VAL A 469 -2.12 -7.55 1.15
CA VAL A 469 -2.47 -7.03 -0.19
C VAL A 469 -3.75 -6.17 -0.17
N ASP A 470 -4.68 -6.51 0.71
CA ASP A 470 -5.95 -5.80 0.93
C ASP A 470 -5.77 -4.51 1.75
N GLY A 471 -4.55 -4.21 2.18
CA GLY A 471 -4.19 -2.98 2.87
C GLY A 471 -4.35 -3.01 4.38
N ARG A 472 -4.67 -4.17 4.99
CA ARG A 472 -4.68 -4.36 6.44
C ARG A 472 -3.27 -4.23 6.99
N VAL A 473 -3.13 -3.50 8.09
CA VAL A 473 -1.87 -3.37 8.82
C VAL A 473 -1.68 -4.58 9.72
N GLU A 474 -0.46 -5.13 9.73
CA GLU A 474 -0.02 -6.17 10.63
C GLU A 474 1.25 -5.72 11.35
N VAL A 475 1.28 -5.93 12.66
CA VAL A 475 2.39 -5.56 13.55
C VAL A 475 3.03 -6.82 14.12
N PHE A 476 4.35 -6.88 14.02
CA PHE A 476 5.17 -7.96 14.54
C PHE A 476 6.06 -7.42 15.66
N ALA A 477 6.18 -8.20 16.73
CA ALA A 477 6.95 -7.87 17.91
C ALA A 477 7.92 -9.01 18.23
N ILE A 478 9.17 -8.69 18.55
CA ILE A 478 10.15 -9.66 19.03
C ILE A 478 10.90 -9.10 20.24
N ASN A 479 11.17 -9.94 21.23
CA ASN A 479 12.13 -9.64 22.29
C ASN A 479 13.06 -10.85 22.49
N GLY A 480 13.88 -10.83 23.54
CA GLY A 480 14.87 -11.90 23.79
C GLY A 480 14.27 -13.29 24.02
N SER A 481 12.98 -13.42 24.32
CA SER A 481 12.35 -14.70 24.68
C SER A 481 11.25 -15.16 23.72
N ALA A 482 10.53 -14.24 23.07
CA ALA A 482 9.40 -14.58 22.20
C ALA A 482 9.27 -13.66 20.98
N ALA A 483 8.54 -14.13 19.98
CA ALA A 483 7.98 -13.32 18.90
C ALA A 483 6.45 -13.45 18.92
N SER A 484 5.74 -12.37 18.66
CA SER A 484 4.28 -12.32 18.56
C SER A 484 3.83 -11.38 17.45
N HIS A 485 2.60 -11.53 16.97
CA HIS A 485 2.02 -10.63 15.97
C HIS A 485 0.54 -10.38 16.22
N ALA A 486 0.03 -9.28 15.68
CA ALA A 486 -1.37 -8.92 15.65
C ALA A 486 -1.68 -8.21 14.33
N TRP A 487 -2.90 -8.37 13.81
CA TRP A 487 -3.30 -7.81 12.52
C TRP A 487 -4.67 -7.15 12.61
N GLN A 488 -4.94 -6.17 11.74
CA GLN A 488 -6.29 -5.66 11.59
C GLN A 488 -7.22 -6.76 11.08
N THR A 489 -8.36 -6.98 11.74
CA THR A 489 -9.34 -8.03 11.37
C THR A 489 -10.08 -7.76 10.06
N GLY A 490 -10.01 -6.52 9.58
CA GLY A 490 -10.46 -6.00 8.30
C GLY A 490 -9.73 -4.67 8.03
N PRO A 491 -9.73 -4.13 6.79
CA PRO A 491 -9.09 -2.84 6.54
C PRO A 491 -9.63 -1.75 7.47
N ASN A 492 -8.74 -1.01 8.13
CA ASN A 492 -9.08 0.06 9.09
C ASN A 492 -9.89 -0.41 10.32
N ALA A 493 -10.00 -1.73 10.54
CA ALA A 493 -10.72 -2.31 11.67
C ALA A 493 -9.83 -2.46 12.90
N ALA A 494 -10.42 -2.92 14.00
CA ALA A 494 -9.67 -3.26 15.21
C ALA A 494 -8.66 -4.39 14.97
N PHE A 495 -7.58 -4.37 15.75
CA PHE A 495 -6.57 -5.42 15.77
C PHE A 495 -7.10 -6.70 16.41
N SER A 496 -6.60 -7.83 15.93
CA SER A 496 -6.77 -9.14 16.54
C SER A 496 -6.14 -9.18 17.95
N ALA A 497 -6.42 -10.24 18.69
CA ALA A 497 -5.57 -10.58 19.82
C ALA A 497 -4.14 -10.87 19.32
N TRP A 498 -3.15 -10.65 20.19
CA TRP A 498 -1.77 -11.03 19.90
C TRP A 498 -1.62 -12.53 19.95
N GLU A 499 -0.99 -13.09 18.92
CA GLU A 499 -0.72 -14.51 18.81
C GLU A 499 0.77 -14.81 18.90
N ASN A 500 1.10 -15.99 19.45
CA ASN A 500 2.47 -16.46 19.48
C ASN A 500 2.95 -16.68 18.04
N PHE A 501 4.01 -15.98 17.67
CA PHE A 501 4.54 -16.01 16.32
C PHE A 501 5.86 -16.75 16.22
N GLY A 502 6.54 -17.07 17.33
CA GLY A 502 7.80 -17.80 17.33
C GLY A 502 8.61 -17.58 18.60
N THR A 503 9.87 -18.02 18.56
CA THR A 503 10.83 -17.77 19.64
C THR A 503 11.42 -16.37 19.56
N GLY A 504 12.07 -15.95 20.64
CA GLY A 504 12.74 -14.65 20.71
C GLY A 504 13.94 -14.51 19.80
N GLY A 505 14.50 -13.30 19.81
CA GLY A 505 15.64 -12.87 19.00
C GLY A 505 16.10 -11.46 19.37
N THR A 506 16.90 -10.85 18.50
CA THR A 506 17.57 -9.56 18.72
C THR A 506 16.98 -8.43 17.90
N ALA A 507 16.43 -8.71 16.72
CA ALA A 507 15.73 -7.75 15.86
C ALA A 507 14.72 -8.46 14.96
N ILE A 508 13.81 -7.67 14.38
CA ILE A 508 12.81 -8.11 13.42
C ILE A 508 12.73 -7.11 12.26
N GLY A 509 12.49 -7.62 11.06
CA GLY A 509 12.26 -6.85 9.85
C GLY A 509 11.23 -7.52 8.96
N THR A 510 10.65 -6.78 8.03
CA THR A 510 9.65 -7.29 7.09
C THR A 510 9.99 -6.87 5.66
N GLY A 511 9.41 -7.59 4.71
CA GLY A 511 9.31 -7.25 3.31
C GLY A 511 8.05 -7.83 2.72
N ASN A 512 7.59 -7.27 1.61
CA ASN A 512 6.52 -7.88 0.82
C ASN A 512 7.11 -8.42 -0.47
N ASN A 513 6.82 -9.69 -0.73
CA ASN A 513 7.11 -10.34 -2.00
C ASN A 513 6.44 -9.58 -3.17
N ALA A 514 6.81 -9.88 -4.42
CA ALA A 514 6.15 -9.26 -5.58
C ALA A 514 4.65 -9.61 -5.65
N ASP A 515 4.28 -10.76 -5.07
CA ASP A 515 2.90 -11.19 -4.87
C ASP A 515 2.20 -10.56 -3.66
N GLY A 516 2.89 -9.68 -2.93
CA GLY A 516 2.38 -8.97 -1.77
C GLY A 516 2.33 -9.79 -0.49
N ARG A 517 2.68 -11.09 -0.52
CA ARG A 517 2.81 -11.89 0.70
C ARG A 517 3.87 -11.31 1.60
N ILE A 518 3.54 -11.21 2.88
CA ILE A 518 4.46 -10.72 3.90
C ILE A 518 5.53 -11.79 4.14
N GLU A 519 6.78 -11.33 4.20
CA GLU A 519 7.92 -12.11 4.64
C GLU A 519 8.58 -11.40 5.82
N VAL A 520 8.78 -12.14 6.90
CA VAL A 520 9.28 -11.65 8.18
C VAL A 520 10.65 -12.25 8.41
N PHE A 521 11.61 -11.41 8.78
CA PHE A 521 12.99 -11.78 9.10
C PHE A 521 13.23 -11.52 10.59
N GLY A 522 13.69 -12.54 11.31
CA GLY A 522 14.15 -12.41 12.69
C GLY A 522 15.66 -12.62 12.77
N THR A 523 16.31 -11.99 13.74
CA THR A 523 17.74 -12.19 13.97
C THR A 523 18.01 -12.71 15.38
N SER A 524 19.13 -13.39 15.55
CA SER A 524 19.64 -13.85 16.84
C SER A 524 21.16 -13.91 16.84
N SER A 525 21.75 -14.21 17.99
CA SER A 525 23.18 -14.53 18.10
C SER A 525 23.60 -15.77 17.31
N ALA A 526 22.66 -16.58 16.80
CA ALA A 526 22.93 -17.73 15.96
C ALA A 526 22.83 -17.42 14.46
N GLY A 527 22.12 -16.37 14.06
CA GLY A 527 21.87 -16.08 12.65
C GLY A 527 20.57 -15.36 12.35
N VAL A 528 20.23 -15.30 11.06
CA VAL A 528 19.02 -14.71 10.49
C VAL A 528 18.07 -15.82 10.00
N TYR A 529 16.85 -15.78 10.50
CA TYR A 529 15.79 -16.72 10.17
C TYR A 529 14.59 -15.97 9.58
N HIS A 530 13.74 -16.67 8.82
CA HIS A 530 12.60 -16.06 8.16
C HIS A 530 11.36 -16.95 8.18
N ARG A 531 10.21 -16.32 7.96
CA ARG A 531 8.90 -16.93 7.84
C ARG A 531 8.07 -16.11 6.86
N TRP A 532 7.27 -16.75 6.03
CA TRP A 532 6.45 -16.06 5.04
C TRP A 532 4.99 -16.49 5.09
N GLN A 533 4.13 -15.57 4.68
CA GLN A 533 2.70 -15.80 4.60
C GLN A 533 2.42 -16.83 3.49
N THR A 534 1.58 -17.84 3.79
CA THR A 534 1.15 -18.91 2.86
C THR A 534 -0.34 -18.83 2.53
N GLY A 535 -1.08 -17.99 3.25
CA GLY A 535 -2.50 -17.72 3.10
C GLY A 535 -2.87 -16.55 4.01
N PHE A 536 -4.13 -16.13 4.03
CA PHE A 536 -4.54 -14.90 4.75
C PHE A 536 -4.06 -14.83 6.21
N ALA A 537 -4.21 -15.91 6.96
CA ALA A 537 -3.76 -16.02 8.36
C ALA A 537 -2.81 -17.22 8.57
N SER A 538 -2.32 -17.84 7.50
CA SER A 538 -1.41 -18.98 7.58
C SER A 538 -0.01 -18.60 7.17
N TRP A 539 0.96 -19.23 7.81
CA TRP A 539 2.38 -18.94 7.66
C TRP A 539 3.16 -20.23 7.45
N SER A 540 4.32 -20.14 6.78
CA SER A 540 5.31 -21.22 6.74
C SER A 540 5.81 -21.56 8.15
N GLU A 541 6.63 -22.59 8.32
CA GLU A 541 7.45 -22.69 9.53
C GLU A 541 8.58 -21.65 9.50
N TRP A 542 9.15 -21.34 10.67
CA TRP A 542 10.41 -20.59 10.73
C TRP A 542 11.55 -21.45 10.19
N GLY A 543 12.38 -20.85 9.34
CA GLY A 543 13.56 -21.49 8.79
C GLY A 543 14.74 -20.54 8.70
N TRP A 544 15.93 -21.09 8.49
CA TRP A 544 17.10 -20.29 8.14
C TRP A 544 16.94 -19.68 6.74
N LEU A 545 17.39 -18.45 6.54
CA LEU A 545 17.37 -17.78 5.23
C LEU A 545 18.50 -18.33 4.33
N ASN A 546 18.34 -19.57 3.86
CA ASN A 546 19.36 -20.34 3.16
C ASN A 546 20.70 -20.42 3.95
N GLY A 547 20.62 -21.04 5.12
CA GLY A 547 21.70 -21.07 6.11
C GLY A 547 21.61 -19.92 7.11
N PRO A 548 22.39 -19.96 8.21
CA PRO A 548 22.21 -19.04 9.33
C PRO A 548 22.64 -17.60 9.01
N GLY A 549 23.48 -17.38 8.00
CA GLY A 549 24.00 -16.04 7.72
C GLY A 549 24.81 -15.45 8.88
N PRO A 550 24.88 -14.12 9.03
CA PRO A 550 25.61 -13.50 10.13
C PRO A 550 24.87 -13.64 11.45
N ALA A 551 25.62 -13.89 12.52
CA ALA A 551 25.14 -13.70 13.89
C ALA A 551 24.91 -12.20 14.17
N VAL A 552 23.76 -11.87 14.75
CA VAL A 552 23.37 -10.50 15.07
C VAL A 552 23.06 -10.42 16.57
N GLY A 553 23.93 -9.73 17.30
CA GLY A 553 23.78 -9.51 18.75
C GLY A 553 22.73 -8.46 19.10
#